data_AF-R7BPV6-F1
#
_entry.id   AF-R7BPV6-F1
#
_cell.length_a   1.000
_cell.length_b   1.000
_cell.length_c   1.000
_cell.angle_alpha   90.00
_cell.angle_beta   90.00
_cell.angle_gamma   90.00
#
_symmetry.space_group_name_H-M   'P 1'
#
loop_
_entity.id
_entity.type
_entity.pdbx_description
1 polymer ?
#
loop_
_entity_poly.entity_id
_entity_poly.type
_entity_poly.pdbx_seq_one_letter_code
_entity_poly.pdbx_strand_id
1 'polypeptide(L)' 'MVTEAQKRASKKYHKEKLVQRVVRFSPREADLLAHLDAQPNKAGYIKRLIREDMEKQNG' A
#
# COMPACT_ATOMS: atom_id res chain seq x y z
N MET A 1 -2.50 25.41 1.01
CA MET A 1 -2.53 25.27 -0.46
C MET A 1 -1.22 24.62 -0.91
N VAL A 2 -1.25 23.52 -1.66
CA VAL A 2 -0.01 22.84 -2.12
C VAL A 2 0.52 23.57 -3.35
N THR A 3 1.78 23.99 -3.33
CA THR A 3 2.41 24.71 -4.45
C THR A 3 2.83 23.77 -5.58
N GLU A 4 3.02 24.29 -6.78
CA GLU A 4 3.55 23.51 -7.92
C GLU A 4 4.93 22.92 -7.63
N ALA A 5 5.76 23.64 -6.85
CA ALA A 5 7.04 23.12 -6.38
C ALA A 5 6.89 21.90 -5.48
N GLN A 6 5.94 21.93 -4.53
CA GLN A 6 5.65 20.80 -3.64
C GLN A 6 5.09 19.59 -4.39
N LYS A 7 4.24 19.81 -5.41
CA LYS A 7 3.75 18.74 -6.30
C LYS A 7 4.90 18.07 -7.07
N ARG A 8 5.80 18.86 -7.66
CA ARG A 8 6.96 18.33 -8.40
C ARG A 8 7.91 17.55 -7.49
N ALA A 9 8.18 18.07 -6.29
CA ALA A 9 9.01 17.38 -5.30
C ALA A 9 8.41 16.02 -4.90
N SER A 10 7.11 15.98 -4.62
CA SER A 10 6.40 14.74 -4.29
C SER A 10 6.46 13.73 -5.44
N LYS A 11 6.21 14.18 -6.67
CA LYS A 11 6.29 13.32 -7.87
C LYS A 11 7.69 12.76 -8.10
N LYS A 12 8.74 13.57 -7.89
CA LYS A 12 10.13 13.13 -7.99
C LYS A 12 10.44 12.04 -6.97
N TYR A 13 10.09 12.27 -5.69
CA TYR A 13 10.30 11.28 -4.63
C TYR A 13 9.54 9.98 -4.90
N HIS A 14 8.27 10.06 -5.31
CA HIS A 14 7.49 8.87 -5.66
C HIS A 14 8.14 8.08 -6.81
N LYS A 15 8.63 8.76 -7.85
CA LYS A 15 9.29 8.11 -8.99
C LYS A 15 10.63 7.47 -8.61
N GLU A 16 11.44 8.14 -7.79
CA GLU A 16 12.82 7.73 -7.52
C GLU A 16 12.95 6.78 -6.32
N LYS A 17 12.02 6.82 -5.37
CA LYS A 17 12.18 6.16 -4.07
C LYS A 17 11.08 5.16 -3.74
N LEU A 18 9.96 5.17 -4.47
CA LEU A 18 8.85 4.28 -4.20
C LEU A 18 8.62 3.33 -5.39
N VAL A 19 8.30 2.08 -5.09
CA VAL A 19 7.83 1.11 -6.07
C VAL A 19 6.36 0.83 -5.79
N GLN A 20 5.51 1.02 -6.79
CA GLN A 20 4.08 0.71 -6.70
C GLN A 20 3.82 -0.70 -7.22
N ARG A 21 3.07 -1.49 -6.44
CA ARG A 21 2.54 -2.78 -6.88
C ARG A 21 1.01 -2.72 -6.84
N VAL A 22 0.37 -3.17 -7.92
CA VAL A 22 -1.10 -3.18 -8.05
C VAL A 22 -1.60 -4.60 -7.79
N VAL A 23 -2.59 -4.72 -6.91
CA VAL A 23 -3.33 -5.95 -6.65
C VAL A 23 -4.75 -5.76 -7.16
N ARG A 24 -5.27 -6.73 -7.90
CA ARG A 24 -6.62 -6.71 -8.45
C ARG A 24 -7.46 -7.74 -7.70
N PHE A 25 -8.66 -7.34 -7.31
CA PHE A 25 -9.65 -8.21 -6.68
C PHE A 25 -10.75 -8.50 -7.70
N SER A 26 -11.09 -9.78 -7.87
CA SER A 26 -12.23 -10.21 -8.65
C SER A 26 -13.53 -10.10 -7.83
N PRO A 27 -14.72 -10.21 -8.47
CA PRO A 27 -15.99 -10.23 -7.75
C PRO A 27 -16.10 -11.37 -6.71
N ARG A 28 -15.31 -12.45 -6.86
CA ARG A 28 -15.29 -13.57 -5.90
C ARG A 28 -14.49 -13.27 -4.64
N GLU A 29 -13.68 -12.21 -4.66
CA GLU A 29 -12.84 -11.75 -3.55
C GLU A 29 -13.40 -10.45 -2.95
N ALA A 30 -14.71 -10.21 -3.14
CA ALA A 30 -15.38 -9.01 -2.66
C ALA A 30 -15.32 -8.87 -1.13
N ASP A 31 -15.32 -10.01 -0.42
CA ASP A 31 -15.12 -10.09 1.03
C ASP A 31 -13.71 -9.66 1.44
N LEU A 32 -12.67 -10.10 0.72
CA LEU A 32 -11.29 -9.66 0.95
C LEU A 32 -11.11 -8.17 0.72
N LEU A 33 -11.70 -7.65 -0.36
CA LEU A 33 -11.70 -6.21 -0.66
C LEU A 33 -12.42 -5.42 0.45
N ALA A 34 -13.61 -5.88 0.86
CA ALA A 34 -14.38 -5.24 1.93
C ALA A 34 -13.60 -5.22 3.27
N HIS A 35 -12.92 -6.33 3.61
CA HIS A 35 -12.08 -6.40 4.80
C HIS A 35 -10.89 -5.44 4.74
N LEU A 36 -10.22 -5.34 3.58
CA LEU A 36 -9.16 -4.36 3.37
C LEU A 36 -9.72 -2.93 3.47
N ASP A 37 -10.92 -2.69 2.92
CA ASP A 37 -11.57 -1.39 2.91
C ASP A 37 -11.98 -0.89 4.30
N ALA A 38 -12.34 -1.81 5.19
CA ALA A 38 -12.62 -1.51 6.59
C ALA A 38 -11.38 -1.06 7.39
N GLN A 39 -10.16 -1.28 6.89
CA GLN A 39 -8.95 -0.89 7.60
C GLN A 39 -8.74 0.64 7.52
N PRO A 40 -8.48 1.32 8.65
CA PRO A 40 -8.23 2.77 8.67
C PRO A 40 -6.96 3.16 7.90
N ASN A 41 -5.99 2.24 7.79
CA ASN A 41 -4.79 2.40 6.98
C ASN A 41 -4.47 1.09 6.23
N LYS A 42 -4.98 0.98 5.00
CA LYS A 42 -4.78 -0.17 4.09
C LYS A 42 -3.30 -0.47 3.83
N ALA A 43 -2.51 0.55 3.51
CA ALA A 43 -1.09 0.37 3.21
C ALA A 43 -0.30 -0.09 4.45
N GLY A 44 -0.64 0.45 5.63
CA GLY A 44 -0.07 0.03 6.90
C GLY A 44 -0.44 -1.42 7.24
N TYR A 45 -1.70 -1.79 7.07
CA TYR A 45 -2.21 -3.14 7.27
C TYR A 45 -1.46 -4.17 6.41
N ILE A 46 -1.36 -3.94 5.11
CA ILE A 46 -0.65 -4.83 4.18
C ILE A 46 0.84 -4.94 4.55
N LYS A 47 1.51 -3.81 4.83
CA LYS A 47 2.93 -3.82 5.22
C LYS A 47 3.18 -4.53 6.54
N ARG A 48 2.23 -4.50 7.48
CA ARG A 48 2.33 -5.24 8.74
C ARG A 48 2.26 -6.74 8.47
N LEU A 49 1.27 -7.20 7.70
CA LEU A 49 1.12 -8.61 7.33
C LEU A 49 2.36 -9.16 6.62
N ILE A 50 2.96 -8.39 5.70
CA ILE A 50 4.19 -8.80 5.01
C ILE A 50 5.36 -8.97 6.00
N ARG A 51 5.51 -8.07 6.97
CA ARG A 51 6.58 -8.20 7.99
C ARG A 51 6.37 -9.42 8.87
N GLU A 52 5.15 -9.63 9.36
CA GLU A 52 4.80 -10.80 10.17
C GLU A 52 5.03 -12.11 9.39
N ASP A 53 4.72 -12.14 8.10
CA ASP A 53 4.99 -13.27 7.22
C ASP A 53 6.49 -13.53 7.04
N MET A 54 7.28 -12.48 6.79
CA MET A 54 8.75 -12.57 6.71
C MET A 54 9.37 -13.10 8.02
N GLU A 55 8.88 -12.66 9.17
CA GLU A 55 9.35 -13.11 10.48
C GLU A 55 9.06 -14.61 10.70
N LYS A 56 7.87 -15.07 10.31
CA LYS A 56 7.48 -16.49 10.41
C LYS A 56 8.31 -17.41 9.51
N GLN A 57 8.74 -16.92 8.35
CA GLN A 57 9.55 -17.71 7.41
C GLN A 57 11.02 -17.83 7.84
N ASN A 58 11.49 -16.93 8.71
CA ASN A 58 12.88 -16.87 9.16
C ASN A 58 13.12 -17.53 10.54
N GLY A 59 12.07 -18.02 11.20
CA GLY A 59 12.14 -18.71 12.51
C GLY A 59 11.88 -20.20 12.38
#